data_AF-A0A831XTE5-F1
#
_entry.id   AF-A0A831XTE5-F1
#
_cell.length_a   1.000
_cell.length_b   1.000
_cell.length_c   1.000
_cell.angle_alpha   90.00
_cell.angle_beta   90.00
_cell.angle_gamma   90.00
#
_symmetry.space_group_name_H-M   'P 1'
#
loop_
_entity.id
_entity.type
_entity.pdbx_description
1 polymer ?
#
loop_
_entity_poly.entity_id
_entity_poly.type
_entity_poly.pdbx_seq_one_letter_code
_entity_poly.pdbx_strand_id
1 'polypeptide(L)'
;GNTGLGLGRCYPRGLDVMSVLGSTLAEEILADEGDTDYVNYAEQLQKLKEDFAEFDVRDWNRNLYWGWLYTLRPLLEQFGEGYPAFMQTDAWAKKELNAALASWTELRHDTILYAKQSYTVSGTAMPAVVPGYVEPVPEFYGRLLALTRMTRLGLATLEVLSADAEERLLQLEGILGRLLAMAEKELAGQALSEDDCWYIKALGHTLEYAVMGVEEEGVKTTLVADVHTHGAEGHVLEEGVGYVDAILVVCPHPGGKPFLAVGPVFSYYEFKHPMADRLTDEAWRDMLAAGEAPERAPWYQEVIASL
;
A
#
# COMPACT_ATOMS: atom_id res chain seq x y z
N GLY A 1 -2.82 16.07 22.53
CA GLY A 1 -2.02 17.30 22.37
C GLY A 1 -2.72 18.46 23.03
N ASN A 2 -1.98 19.55 23.28
CA ASN A 2 -2.50 20.82 23.73
C ASN A 2 -2.96 21.65 22.51
N THR A 3 -4.22 22.09 22.52
CA THR A 3 -4.81 22.90 21.44
C THR A 3 -4.64 24.41 21.66
N GLY A 4 -4.01 24.82 22.77
CA GLY A 4 -4.03 26.19 23.27
C GLY A 4 -5.30 26.55 24.06
N LEU A 5 -6.35 25.73 23.98
CA LEU A 5 -7.61 25.88 24.73
C LEU A 5 -7.91 24.71 25.67
N GLY A 6 -7.19 23.59 25.53
CA GLY A 6 -7.36 22.37 26.33
C GLY A 6 -6.61 21.18 25.72
N LEU A 7 -6.76 20.00 26.33
CA LEU A 7 -6.26 18.75 25.75
C LEU A 7 -7.26 18.20 24.72
N GLY A 8 -6.75 17.72 23.59
CA GLY A 8 -7.56 17.08 22.54
C GLY A 8 -6.74 16.15 21.65
N ARG A 9 -7.44 15.45 20.75
CA ARG A 9 -6.82 14.59 19.73
C ARG A 9 -6.29 15.47 18.60
N CYS A 10 -5.02 15.84 18.69
CA CYS A 10 -4.38 16.81 17.78
C CYS A 10 -3.62 16.16 16.63
N TYR A 11 -3.50 14.84 16.62
CA TYR A 11 -2.76 14.08 15.63
C TYR A 11 -3.66 12.92 15.18
N PRO A 12 -4.42 13.08 14.09
CA PRO A 12 -5.10 11.94 13.48
C PRO A 12 -4.05 10.99 12.90
N ARG A 13 -4.34 9.70 12.81
CA ARG A 13 -3.41 8.68 12.31
C ARG A 13 -3.89 8.12 10.97
N GLY A 14 -2.99 7.55 10.18
CA GLY A 14 -3.36 6.76 8.99
C GLY A 14 -4.34 5.63 9.34
N LEU A 15 -4.23 5.08 10.55
CA LEU A 15 -5.18 4.09 11.10
C LEU A 15 -6.63 4.60 11.19
N ASP A 16 -6.86 5.91 11.39
CA ASP A 16 -8.23 6.45 11.37
C ASP A 16 -8.85 6.31 9.97
N VAL A 17 -8.04 6.54 8.93
CA VAL A 17 -8.47 6.38 7.54
C VAL A 17 -8.77 4.91 7.27
N MET A 18 -7.89 4.01 7.68
CA MET A 18 -8.09 2.57 7.49
C MET A 18 -9.32 2.06 8.24
N SER A 19 -9.62 2.60 9.42
CA SER A 19 -10.84 2.31 10.19
C SER A 19 -12.09 2.70 9.41
N VAL A 20 -12.13 3.92 8.86
CA VAL A 20 -13.26 4.39 8.02
C VAL A 20 -13.39 3.58 6.72
N LEU A 21 -12.28 3.10 6.16
CA LEU A 21 -12.27 2.21 4.99
C LEU A 21 -12.74 0.78 5.30
N GLY A 22 -12.90 0.42 6.58
CA GLY A 22 -13.48 -0.83 7.05
C GLY A 22 -12.53 -1.77 7.81
N SER A 23 -11.31 -1.32 8.14
CA SER A 23 -10.35 -2.14 8.89
C SER A 23 -10.72 -2.22 10.37
N THR A 24 -11.20 -3.39 10.80
CA THR A 24 -11.43 -3.66 12.23
C THR A 24 -10.12 -3.70 13.01
N LEU A 25 -9.05 -4.21 12.42
CA LEU A 25 -7.71 -4.24 13.03
C LEU A 25 -7.19 -2.82 13.32
N ALA A 26 -7.42 -1.87 12.42
CA ALA A 26 -7.03 -0.48 12.68
C ALA A 26 -7.79 0.13 13.87
N GLU A 27 -9.08 -0.18 14.01
CA GLU A 27 -9.90 0.26 15.15
C GLU A 27 -9.41 -0.36 16.47
N GLU A 28 -9.04 -1.65 16.46
CA GLU A 28 -8.49 -2.35 17.61
C GLU A 28 -7.15 -1.73 18.04
N ILE A 29 -6.23 -1.48 17.10
CA ILE A 29 -4.94 -0.84 17.40
C ILE A 29 -5.14 0.56 17.97
N LEU A 30 -6.04 1.36 17.38
CA LEU A 30 -6.35 2.70 17.91
C LEU A 30 -6.91 2.64 19.33
N ALA A 31 -7.75 1.64 19.63
CA ALA A 31 -8.29 1.45 20.97
C ALA A 31 -7.20 1.03 21.97
N ASP A 32 -6.38 0.04 21.60
CA ASP A 32 -5.32 -0.49 22.45
C ASP A 32 -4.23 0.54 22.75
N GLU A 33 -3.94 1.44 21.80
CA GLU A 33 -2.96 2.53 21.97
C GLU A 33 -3.58 3.79 22.62
N GLY A 34 -4.87 3.74 23.00
CA GLY A 34 -5.58 4.83 23.71
C GLY A 34 -5.95 6.02 22.83
N ASP A 35 -5.86 5.89 21.50
CA ASP A 35 -6.20 6.93 20.54
C ASP A 35 -7.71 7.22 20.48
N THR A 36 -8.54 6.34 21.05
CA THR A 36 -10.00 6.45 21.07
C THR A 36 -10.57 7.06 22.36
N ASP A 37 -9.75 7.30 23.38
CA ASP A 37 -10.17 7.76 24.72
C ASP A 37 -10.65 9.23 24.77
N TYR A 38 -10.72 9.90 23.61
CA TYR A 38 -11.11 11.29 23.50
C TYR A 38 -12.63 11.45 23.47
N VAL A 39 -13.10 12.54 24.08
CA VAL A 39 -14.53 12.90 24.10
C VAL A 39 -15.08 12.96 22.67
N ASN A 40 -16.20 12.29 22.45
CA ASN A 40 -16.92 12.17 21.18
C ASN A 40 -16.17 11.43 20.05
N TYR A 41 -15.00 10.82 20.31
CA TYR A 41 -14.25 10.11 19.26
C TYR A 41 -15.11 9.05 18.55
N ALA A 42 -15.70 8.13 19.33
CA ALA A 42 -16.55 7.07 18.79
C ALA A 42 -17.75 7.61 18.01
N GLU A 43 -18.36 8.72 18.46
CA GLU A 43 -19.47 9.37 17.74
C GLU A 43 -19.01 9.94 16.38
N GLN A 44 -17.84 10.58 16.32
CA GLN A 44 -17.32 11.14 15.07
C GLN A 44 -16.87 10.05 14.10
N LEU A 45 -16.20 9.01 14.60
CA LEU A 45 -15.82 7.86 13.78
C LEU A 45 -17.07 7.16 13.20
N GLN A 46 -18.09 6.96 14.03
CA GLN A 46 -19.34 6.34 13.58
C GLN A 46 -20.03 7.16 12.49
N LYS A 47 -20.08 8.50 12.62
CA LYS A 47 -20.62 9.38 11.56
C LYS A 47 -19.86 9.24 10.25
N LEU A 48 -18.52 9.22 10.29
CA LEU A 48 -17.71 9.01 9.09
C LEU A 48 -17.95 7.64 8.45
N LYS A 49 -18.08 6.58 9.26
CA LYS A 49 -18.39 5.24 8.78
C LYS A 49 -19.79 5.18 8.14
N GLU A 50 -20.77 5.87 8.71
CA GLU A 50 -22.12 6.00 8.13
C GLU A 50 -22.07 6.73 6.78
N ASP A 51 -21.38 7.88 6.70
CA ASP A 51 -21.21 8.64 5.45
C ASP A 51 -20.57 7.77 4.35
N PHE A 52 -19.55 6.97 4.70
CA PHE A 52 -18.85 6.10 3.75
C PHE A 52 -19.65 4.84 3.39
N ALA A 53 -20.54 4.37 4.27
CA ALA A 53 -21.42 3.25 4.00
C ALA A 53 -22.51 3.60 2.96
N GLU A 54 -22.82 4.88 2.79
CA GLU A 54 -23.75 5.35 1.75
C GLU A 54 -23.14 5.35 0.34
N PHE A 55 -21.82 5.27 0.20
CA PHE A 55 -21.15 5.37 -1.10
C PHE A 55 -21.44 4.14 -1.95
N ASP A 56 -21.99 4.37 -3.15
CA ASP A 56 -22.13 3.34 -4.15
C ASP A 56 -20.85 3.19 -5.01
N VAL A 57 -20.89 2.26 -5.97
CA VAL A 57 -19.75 2.01 -6.87
C VAL A 57 -19.38 3.26 -7.68
N ARG A 58 -20.34 4.14 -8.02
CA ARG A 58 -20.05 5.38 -8.75
C ARG A 58 -19.38 6.40 -7.85
N ASP A 59 -19.83 6.52 -6.60
CA ASP A 59 -19.20 7.42 -5.61
C ASP A 59 -17.74 7.04 -5.37
N TRP A 60 -17.47 5.74 -5.21
CA TRP A 60 -16.10 5.23 -5.08
C TRP A 60 -15.23 5.48 -6.31
N ASN A 61 -15.82 5.49 -7.51
CA ASN A 61 -15.08 5.67 -8.76
C ASN A 61 -15.24 7.07 -9.37
N ARG A 62 -15.61 8.07 -8.56
CA ARG A 62 -15.85 9.45 -9.04
C ARG A 62 -14.60 10.18 -9.53
N ASN A 63 -13.42 9.79 -9.04
CA ASN A 63 -12.12 10.23 -9.54
C ASN A 63 -11.02 9.24 -9.11
N LEU A 64 -9.79 9.47 -9.60
CA LEU A 64 -8.63 8.60 -9.35
C LEU A 64 -8.36 8.41 -7.85
N TYR A 65 -8.43 9.47 -7.05
CA TYR A 65 -8.17 9.42 -5.61
C TYR A 65 -9.16 8.47 -4.89
N TRP A 66 -10.45 8.64 -5.12
CA TRP A 66 -11.47 7.75 -4.51
C TRP A 66 -11.37 6.33 -5.03
N GLY A 67 -11.08 6.17 -6.32
CA GLY A 67 -10.88 4.86 -6.93
C GLY A 67 -9.68 4.14 -6.32
N TRP A 68 -8.60 4.86 -6.00
CA TRP A 68 -7.43 4.30 -5.32
C TRP A 68 -7.76 3.88 -3.88
N LEU A 69 -8.43 4.72 -3.09
CA LEU A 69 -8.89 4.31 -1.75
C LEU A 69 -9.80 3.08 -1.82
N TYR A 70 -10.64 3.00 -2.85
CA TYR A 70 -11.51 1.84 -3.06
C TYR A 70 -10.72 0.56 -3.35
N THR A 71 -9.56 0.63 -4.01
CA THR A 71 -8.74 -0.55 -4.27
C THR A 71 -8.13 -1.10 -3.00
N LEU A 72 -7.87 -0.28 -1.97
CA LEU A 72 -7.24 -0.73 -0.72
C LEU A 72 -8.19 -1.53 0.19
N ARG A 73 -9.50 -1.28 0.12
CA ARG A 73 -10.46 -1.90 1.05
C ARG A 73 -10.41 -3.44 1.14
N PRO A 74 -10.28 -4.22 0.04
CA PRO A 74 -10.18 -5.68 0.12
C PRO A 74 -8.95 -6.18 0.87
N LEU A 75 -7.89 -5.36 1.01
CA LEU A 75 -6.71 -5.70 1.82
C LEU A 75 -7.00 -5.57 3.32
N LEU A 76 -7.99 -4.74 3.69
CA LEU A 76 -8.32 -4.41 5.08
C LEU A 76 -9.34 -5.38 5.71
N GLU A 77 -9.85 -6.34 4.93
CA GLU A 77 -10.81 -7.34 5.38
C GLU A 77 -10.11 -8.49 6.13
N GLN A 78 -10.85 -9.14 7.03
CA GLN A 78 -10.34 -10.36 7.69
C GLN A 78 -10.46 -11.55 6.75
N PHE A 79 -9.33 -12.14 6.37
CA PHE A 79 -9.32 -13.36 5.56
C PHE A 79 -9.74 -14.57 6.40
N GLY A 80 -10.90 -15.14 6.06
CA GLY A 80 -11.48 -16.28 6.76
C GLY A 80 -11.37 -17.61 6.00
N GLU A 81 -12.33 -18.49 6.26
CA GLU A 81 -12.46 -19.78 5.57
C GLU A 81 -12.50 -19.59 4.03
N GLY A 82 -11.67 -20.37 3.33
CA GLY A 82 -11.52 -20.28 1.87
C GLY A 82 -10.20 -19.63 1.42
N TYR A 83 -9.56 -18.82 2.27
CA TYR A 83 -8.23 -18.28 2.00
C TYR A 83 -7.10 -19.21 2.47
N PRO A 84 -5.89 -19.13 1.91
CA PRO A 84 -4.72 -19.84 2.42
C PRO A 84 -4.46 -19.58 3.91
N ALA A 85 -3.97 -20.60 4.62
CA ALA A 85 -3.77 -20.55 6.07
C ALA A 85 -2.88 -19.38 6.53
N PHE A 86 -1.90 -18.97 5.72
CA PHE A 86 -1.04 -17.84 6.07
C PHE A 86 -1.81 -16.51 6.09
N MET A 87 -2.83 -16.34 5.24
CA MET A 87 -3.65 -15.11 5.16
C MET A 87 -4.58 -14.96 6.35
N GLN A 88 -4.95 -16.07 7.00
CA GLN A 88 -5.86 -16.09 8.14
C GLN A 88 -5.16 -15.73 9.47
N THR A 89 -3.90 -15.27 9.41
CA THR A 89 -3.10 -14.95 10.59
C THR A 89 -3.13 -13.45 10.90
N ASP A 90 -3.03 -13.10 12.17
CA ASP A 90 -2.91 -11.69 12.60
C ASP A 90 -1.69 -11.01 11.97
N ALA A 91 -0.60 -11.77 11.78
CA ALA A 91 0.60 -11.27 11.12
C ALA A 91 0.34 -10.84 9.67
N TRP A 92 -0.50 -11.58 8.94
CA TRP A 92 -0.89 -11.21 7.57
C TRP A 92 -1.82 -10.00 7.55
N ALA A 93 -2.80 -9.95 8.45
CA ALA A 93 -3.68 -8.78 8.57
C ALA A 93 -2.90 -7.49 8.88
N LYS A 94 -1.90 -7.58 9.78
CA LYS A 94 -0.97 -6.47 10.05
C LYS A 94 -0.11 -6.11 8.84
N LYS A 95 0.36 -7.08 8.06
CA LYS A 95 1.08 -6.85 6.79
C LYS A 95 0.21 -6.13 5.77
N GLU A 96 -1.05 -6.53 5.60
CA GLU A 96 -1.97 -5.84 4.68
C GLU A 96 -2.27 -4.42 5.13
N LEU A 97 -2.55 -4.22 6.41
CA LEU A 97 -2.76 -2.90 6.98
C LEU A 97 -1.54 -1.99 6.76
N ASN A 98 -0.33 -2.50 7.00
CA ASN A 98 0.92 -1.79 6.72
C ASN A 98 1.10 -1.46 5.23
N ALA A 99 0.75 -2.39 4.33
CA ALA A 99 0.81 -2.15 2.88
C ALA A 99 -0.22 -1.09 2.42
N ALA A 100 -1.43 -1.12 2.96
CA ALA A 100 -2.47 -0.13 2.68
C ALA A 100 -2.09 1.26 3.21
N LEU A 101 -1.46 1.34 4.39
CA LEU A 101 -0.92 2.58 4.95
C LEU A 101 0.20 3.15 4.07
N ALA A 102 1.18 2.33 3.68
CA ALA A 102 2.23 2.76 2.75
C ALA A 102 1.64 3.26 1.43
N SER A 103 0.69 2.54 0.84
CA SER A 103 0.03 2.96 -0.39
C SER A 103 -0.77 4.25 -0.24
N TRP A 104 -1.38 4.49 0.93
CA TRP A 104 -2.03 5.75 1.25
C TRP A 104 -1.04 6.90 1.41
N THR A 105 0.13 6.65 2.02
CA THR A 105 1.23 7.61 2.10
C THR A 105 1.73 8.00 0.71
N GLU A 106 1.94 7.04 -0.20
CA GLU A 106 2.30 7.31 -1.59
C GLU A 106 1.23 8.16 -2.29
N LEU A 107 -0.06 7.84 -2.10
CA LEU A 107 -1.16 8.65 -2.64
C LEU A 107 -1.17 10.09 -2.08
N ARG A 108 -0.85 10.27 -0.79
CA ARG A 108 -0.73 11.60 -0.17
C ARG A 108 0.46 12.36 -0.74
N HIS A 109 1.60 11.69 -0.92
CA HIS A 109 2.80 12.26 -1.53
C HIS A 109 2.56 12.70 -2.98
N ASP A 110 1.98 11.85 -3.83
CA ASP A 110 1.74 12.17 -5.26
C ASP A 110 0.80 13.37 -5.47
N THR A 111 0.03 13.73 -4.44
CA THR A 111 -0.79 14.96 -4.44
C THR A 111 0.00 16.22 -4.02
N ILE A 112 1.31 16.10 -3.78
CA ILE A 112 2.27 17.12 -3.30
C ILE A 112 3.50 17.14 -4.24
N LEU A 113 3.63 18.16 -5.10
CA LEU A 113 4.60 18.22 -6.23
C LEU A 113 6.08 18.43 -5.82
N TYR A 114 7.04 17.57 -6.22
CA TYR A 114 8.50 17.90 -6.39
C TYR A 114 9.17 17.06 -7.51
N ALA A 115 10.51 17.15 -7.77
CA ALA A 115 11.33 16.33 -8.73
C ALA A 115 12.87 16.48 -8.65
N LYS A 116 13.67 15.39 -8.89
CA LYS A 116 15.13 15.24 -9.29
C LYS A 116 15.69 13.79 -9.07
N GLN A 117 16.99 13.40 -9.22
CA GLN A 117 17.83 12.97 -10.39
C GLN A 117 18.54 11.59 -10.07
N SER A 118 19.30 10.97 -11.01
CA SER A 118 19.39 9.50 -11.21
C SER A 118 20.68 8.69 -10.96
N TYR A 119 20.57 7.33 -10.97
CA TYR A 119 21.66 6.33 -11.18
C TYR A 119 21.21 5.03 -11.93
N THR A 120 22.17 4.21 -12.41
CA THR A 120 21.96 3.01 -13.27
C THR A 120 22.54 1.74 -12.65
N VAL A 121 21.89 0.57 -12.80
CA VAL A 121 22.48 -0.74 -12.41
C VAL A 121 22.30 -1.80 -13.51
N SER A 122 23.25 -2.75 -13.58
CA SER A 122 23.45 -3.76 -14.62
C SER A 122 22.92 -5.14 -14.23
N GLY A 123 22.44 -5.92 -15.22
CA GLY A 123 21.70 -7.18 -15.04
C GLY A 123 22.53 -8.44 -14.73
N THR A 124 21.83 -9.52 -14.33
CA THR A 124 22.41 -10.83 -13.99
C THR A 124 21.65 -12.01 -14.64
N ALA A 125 22.22 -13.22 -14.56
CA ALA A 125 21.86 -14.41 -15.33
C ALA A 125 20.60 -15.19 -14.86
N MET A 126 20.00 -15.98 -15.75
CA MET A 126 18.76 -16.75 -15.53
C MET A 126 18.96 -18.04 -14.70
N PRO A 127 18.28 -18.21 -13.55
CA PRO A 127 18.24 -19.47 -12.78
C PRO A 127 17.14 -20.44 -13.28
N ALA A 128 17.02 -21.63 -12.69
CA ALA A 128 15.95 -22.61 -12.96
C ALA A 128 14.52 -22.12 -12.60
N VAL A 129 13.48 -22.78 -13.11
CA VAL A 129 12.07 -22.49 -12.78
C VAL A 129 11.75 -23.04 -11.40
N VAL A 130 11.30 -22.17 -10.50
CA VAL A 130 10.79 -22.52 -9.16
C VAL A 130 9.33 -22.08 -9.08
N PRO A 131 8.48 -22.72 -8.24
CA PRO A 131 7.11 -22.28 -8.03
C PRO A 131 7.08 -20.81 -7.55
N GLY A 132 6.22 -20.00 -8.15
CA GLY A 132 5.88 -18.66 -7.69
C GLY A 132 4.50 -18.66 -7.04
N TYR A 133 4.18 -17.58 -6.32
CA TYR A 133 2.85 -17.38 -5.76
C TYR A 133 2.43 -15.92 -5.93
N VAL A 134 1.20 -15.68 -6.38
CA VAL A 134 0.60 -14.34 -6.34
C VAL A 134 -0.27 -14.24 -5.10
N GLU A 135 -0.25 -13.10 -4.42
CA GLU A 135 -1.12 -12.90 -3.28
C GLU A 135 -2.60 -12.99 -3.73
N PRO A 136 -3.42 -13.92 -3.21
CA PRO A 136 -4.67 -14.29 -3.83
C PRO A 136 -5.79 -13.39 -3.32
N VAL A 137 -5.72 -12.11 -3.69
CA VAL A 137 -6.76 -11.10 -3.45
C VAL A 137 -7.33 -10.62 -4.80
N PRO A 138 -8.15 -11.44 -5.50
CA PRO A 138 -8.69 -11.09 -6.82
C PRO A 138 -9.43 -9.76 -6.84
N GLU A 139 -10.16 -9.43 -5.77
CA GLU A 139 -10.92 -8.19 -5.72
C GLU A 139 -10.02 -6.95 -5.75
N PHE A 140 -8.87 -6.99 -5.10
CA PHE A 140 -7.85 -5.93 -5.15
C PHE A 140 -7.38 -5.70 -6.60
N TYR A 141 -6.93 -6.77 -7.27
CA TYR A 141 -6.46 -6.66 -8.66
C TYR A 141 -7.56 -6.26 -9.63
N GLY A 142 -8.79 -6.74 -9.41
CA GLY A 142 -9.96 -6.38 -10.22
C GLY A 142 -10.29 -4.90 -10.11
N ARG A 143 -10.30 -4.34 -8.89
CA ARG A 143 -10.53 -2.91 -8.65
C ARG A 143 -9.40 -2.06 -9.24
N LEU A 144 -8.15 -2.48 -9.07
CA LEU A 144 -6.99 -1.76 -9.63
C LEU A 144 -6.98 -1.79 -11.16
N LEU A 145 -7.32 -2.92 -11.77
CA LEU A 145 -7.48 -3.03 -13.22
C LEU A 145 -8.59 -2.12 -13.75
N ALA A 146 -9.73 -2.08 -13.06
CA ALA A 146 -10.82 -1.17 -13.41
C ALA A 146 -10.39 0.29 -13.31
N LEU A 147 -9.68 0.67 -12.25
CA LEU A 147 -9.15 2.02 -12.05
C LEU A 147 -8.19 2.43 -13.17
N THR A 148 -7.24 1.56 -13.53
CA THR A 148 -6.30 1.79 -14.63
C THR A 148 -7.03 2.01 -15.95
N ARG A 149 -8.03 1.18 -16.25
CA ARG A 149 -8.89 1.33 -17.44
C ARG A 149 -9.65 2.65 -17.46
N MET A 150 -10.29 3.00 -16.35
CA MET A 150 -11.05 4.25 -16.24
C MET A 150 -10.14 5.46 -16.39
N THR A 151 -8.94 5.41 -15.82
CA THR A 151 -7.92 6.47 -15.96
C THR A 151 -7.49 6.63 -17.40
N ARG A 152 -7.14 5.53 -18.08
CA ARG A 152 -6.73 5.54 -19.49
C ARG A 152 -7.85 6.09 -20.40
N LEU A 153 -9.06 5.55 -20.27
CA LEU A 153 -10.20 5.96 -21.07
C LEU A 153 -10.61 7.42 -20.79
N GLY A 154 -10.57 7.84 -19.52
CA GLY A 154 -10.87 9.20 -19.10
C GLY A 154 -9.88 10.22 -19.67
N LEU A 155 -8.58 9.98 -19.51
CA LEU A 155 -7.53 10.87 -20.04
C LEU A 155 -7.51 10.90 -21.57
N ALA A 156 -7.78 9.76 -22.23
CA ALA A 156 -7.91 9.70 -23.68
C ALA A 156 -9.11 10.51 -24.18
N THR A 157 -10.26 10.43 -23.48
CA THR A 157 -11.47 11.20 -23.82
C THR A 157 -11.26 12.71 -23.65
N LEU A 158 -10.42 13.11 -22.69
CA LEU A 158 -10.03 14.49 -22.46
C LEU A 158 -8.93 14.98 -23.43
N GLU A 159 -8.43 14.11 -24.31
CA GLU A 159 -7.35 14.41 -25.27
C GLU A 159 -6.04 14.88 -24.60
N VAL A 160 -5.80 14.46 -23.35
CA VAL A 160 -4.59 14.79 -22.57
C VAL A 160 -3.64 13.60 -22.39
N LEU A 161 -4.02 12.42 -22.87
CA LEU A 161 -3.20 11.22 -22.77
C LEU A 161 -2.19 11.16 -23.93
N SER A 162 -0.90 11.19 -23.60
CA SER A 162 0.16 10.94 -24.59
C SER A 162 0.21 9.46 -25.00
N ALA A 163 0.75 9.17 -26.17
CA ALA A 163 0.91 7.78 -26.65
C ALA A 163 1.77 6.94 -25.68
N ASP A 164 2.85 7.52 -25.15
CA ASP A 164 3.73 6.83 -24.18
C ASP A 164 2.97 6.52 -22.88
N ALA A 165 2.16 7.46 -22.37
CA ALA A 165 1.35 7.24 -21.17
C ALA A 165 0.22 6.22 -21.43
N GLU A 166 -0.37 6.22 -22.63
CA GLU A 166 -1.36 5.21 -23.02
C GLU A 166 -0.73 3.81 -23.06
N GLU A 167 0.45 3.67 -23.66
CA GLU A 167 1.16 2.39 -23.71
C GLU A 167 1.47 1.86 -22.30
N ARG A 168 1.93 2.71 -21.40
CA ARG A 168 2.19 2.34 -19.99
C ARG A 168 0.92 1.87 -19.28
N LEU A 169 -0.19 2.59 -19.46
CA LEU A 169 -1.48 2.18 -18.88
C LEU A 169 -1.96 0.85 -19.45
N LEU A 170 -1.80 0.61 -20.76
CA LEU A 170 -2.12 -0.68 -21.39
C LEU A 170 -1.23 -1.81 -20.87
N GLN A 171 0.06 -1.56 -20.65
CA GLN A 171 0.98 -2.53 -20.04
C GLN A 171 0.55 -2.85 -18.61
N LEU A 172 0.22 -1.83 -17.81
CA LEU A 172 -0.31 -2.02 -16.45
C LEU A 172 -1.63 -2.81 -16.45
N GLU A 173 -2.55 -2.53 -17.37
CA GLU A 173 -3.77 -3.33 -17.54
C GLU A 173 -3.44 -4.81 -17.82
N GLY A 174 -2.45 -5.07 -18.67
CA GLY A 174 -2.00 -6.43 -18.99
C GLY A 174 -1.41 -7.16 -17.77
N ILE A 175 -0.59 -6.46 -16.97
CA ILE A 175 0.00 -6.98 -15.73
C ILE A 175 -1.11 -7.34 -14.75
N LEU A 176 -2.00 -6.39 -14.44
CA LEU A 176 -3.08 -6.57 -13.48
C LEU A 176 -4.05 -7.68 -13.92
N GLY A 177 -4.36 -7.77 -15.21
CA GLY A 177 -5.19 -8.86 -15.75
C GLY A 177 -4.55 -10.24 -15.56
N ARG A 178 -3.22 -10.35 -15.69
CA ARG A 178 -2.51 -11.62 -15.49
C ARG A 178 -2.40 -11.98 -14.01
N LEU A 179 -2.13 -11.00 -13.14
CA LEU A 179 -2.14 -11.19 -11.68
C LEU A 179 -3.51 -11.63 -11.17
N LEU A 180 -4.59 -10.98 -11.63
CA LEU A 180 -5.96 -11.35 -11.31
C LEU A 180 -6.25 -12.81 -11.67
N ALA A 181 -5.93 -13.23 -12.89
CA ALA A 181 -6.17 -14.60 -13.34
C ALA A 181 -5.36 -15.64 -12.54
N MET A 182 -4.15 -15.30 -12.08
CA MET A 182 -3.34 -16.19 -11.23
C MET A 182 -3.91 -16.25 -9.80
N ALA A 183 -4.28 -15.10 -9.22
CA ALA A 183 -4.92 -15.02 -7.90
C ALA A 183 -6.21 -15.85 -7.84
N GLU A 184 -7.05 -15.79 -8.88
CA GLU A 184 -8.27 -16.60 -8.98
C GLU A 184 -7.96 -18.11 -9.03
N LYS A 185 -6.94 -18.53 -9.80
CA LYS A 185 -6.51 -19.93 -9.86
C LYS A 185 -6.01 -20.41 -8.50
N GLU A 186 -5.17 -19.63 -7.84
CA GLU A 186 -4.58 -19.98 -6.55
C GLU A 186 -5.63 -20.09 -5.45
N LEU A 187 -6.58 -19.15 -5.41
CA LEU A 187 -7.70 -19.19 -4.47
C LEU A 187 -8.63 -20.39 -4.74
N ALA A 188 -8.81 -20.77 -6.01
CA ALA A 188 -9.55 -21.96 -6.41
C ALA A 188 -8.76 -23.28 -6.22
N GLY A 189 -7.55 -23.24 -5.68
CA GLY A 189 -6.69 -24.41 -5.49
C GLY A 189 -6.20 -25.05 -6.80
N GLN A 190 -6.20 -24.29 -7.89
CA GLN A 190 -5.76 -24.74 -9.22
C GLN A 190 -4.26 -24.51 -9.40
N ALA A 191 -3.59 -25.39 -10.14
CA ALA A 191 -2.17 -25.24 -10.44
C ALA A 191 -1.94 -24.11 -11.45
N LEU A 192 -0.95 -23.27 -11.16
CA LEU A 192 -0.40 -22.34 -12.12
C LEU A 192 0.30 -23.09 -13.25
N SER A 193 0.20 -22.56 -14.48
CA SER A 193 0.92 -23.11 -15.63
C SER A 193 2.42 -22.77 -15.57
N GLU A 194 3.23 -23.44 -16.39
CA GLU A 194 4.66 -23.10 -16.51
C GLU A 194 4.86 -21.65 -16.96
N ASP A 195 4.00 -21.15 -17.86
CA ASP A 195 4.01 -19.76 -18.31
C ASP A 195 3.65 -18.77 -17.19
N ASP A 196 2.73 -19.14 -16.28
CA ASP A 196 2.40 -18.34 -15.10
C ASP A 196 3.61 -18.26 -14.16
N CYS A 197 4.26 -19.39 -13.86
CA CYS A 197 5.46 -19.44 -13.03
C CYS A 197 6.62 -18.62 -13.62
N TRP A 198 6.83 -18.69 -14.93
CA TRP A 198 7.82 -17.86 -15.62
C TRP A 198 7.49 -16.38 -15.53
N TYR A 199 6.21 -16.02 -15.64
CA TYR A 199 5.79 -14.64 -15.56
C TYR A 199 5.98 -14.06 -14.16
N ILE A 200 5.61 -14.79 -13.10
CA ILE A 200 5.85 -14.37 -11.71
C ILE A 200 7.34 -14.10 -11.50
N LYS A 201 8.20 -14.99 -11.99
CA LYS A 201 9.65 -14.82 -11.88
C LYS A 201 10.18 -13.59 -12.65
N ALA A 202 9.57 -13.27 -13.79
CA ALA A 202 9.91 -12.11 -14.60
C ALA A 202 9.16 -10.83 -14.20
N LEU A 203 8.32 -10.88 -13.15
CA LEU A 203 7.43 -9.78 -12.80
C LEU A 203 8.20 -8.49 -12.49
N GLY A 204 9.32 -8.58 -11.77
CA GLY A 204 10.18 -7.42 -11.49
C GLY A 204 10.61 -6.69 -12.77
N HIS A 205 11.14 -7.43 -13.75
CA HIS A 205 11.49 -6.86 -15.06
C HIS A 205 10.28 -6.35 -15.85
N THR A 206 9.13 -7.01 -15.70
CA THR A 206 7.90 -6.58 -16.37
C THR A 206 7.42 -5.24 -15.80
N LEU A 207 7.50 -5.06 -14.47
CA LEU A 207 7.21 -3.80 -13.79
C LEU A 207 8.21 -2.71 -14.17
N GLU A 208 9.51 -3.02 -14.18
CA GLU A 208 10.57 -2.09 -14.64
C GLU A 208 10.30 -1.58 -16.06
N TYR A 209 9.87 -2.46 -16.97
CA TYR A 209 9.52 -2.09 -18.32
C TYR A 209 8.26 -1.22 -18.38
N ALA A 210 7.26 -1.52 -17.54
CA ALA A 210 6.00 -0.77 -17.47
C ALA A 210 6.16 0.69 -17.06
N VAL A 211 7.22 0.99 -16.30
CA VAL A 211 7.56 2.35 -15.86
C VAL A 211 8.72 2.95 -16.64
N MET A 212 9.15 2.33 -17.73
CA MET A 212 10.26 2.83 -18.53
C MET A 212 9.96 4.22 -19.09
N GLY A 213 10.88 5.16 -18.83
CA GLY A 213 10.74 6.56 -19.22
C GLY A 213 9.79 7.38 -18.34
N VAL A 214 9.30 6.83 -17.22
CA VAL A 214 8.77 7.62 -16.10
C VAL A 214 9.97 8.23 -15.37
N GLU A 215 9.80 9.44 -14.84
CA GLU A 215 10.84 10.07 -14.02
C GLU A 215 11.09 9.24 -12.76
N GLU A 216 12.35 9.15 -12.30
CA GLU A 216 12.73 8.23 -11.20
C GLU A 216 11.93 8.48 -9.90
N GLU A 217 11.52 9.72 -9.67
CA GLU A 217 10.64 10.08 -8.56
C GLU A 217 9.32 9.31 -8.59
N GLY A 218 8.70 9.21 -9.77
CA GLY A 218 7.45 8.46 -9.95
C GLY A 218 7.61 6.95 -9.85
N VAL A 219 8.82 6.45 -9.55
CA VAL A 219 9.10 5.01 -9.35
C VAL A 219 9.85 4.73 -8.04
N LYS A 220 10.22 5.75 -7.26
CA LYS A 220 10.86 5.54 -5.95
C LYS A 220 9.82 5.28 -4.88
N THR A 221 9.93 4.13 -4.25
CA THR A 221 9.11 3.77 -3.09
C THR A 221 9.60 4.43 -1.80
N THR A 222 10.74 5.12 -1.79
CA THR A 222 11.26 5.82 -0.59
C THR A 222 10.85 7.28 -0.62
N LEU A 223 9.78 7.61 0.11
CA LEU A 223 9.18 8.93 0.13
C LEU A 223 8.58 9.29 1.49
N VAL A 224 8.31 10.58 1.71
CA VAL A 224 7.71 11.09 2.95
C VAL A 224 6.62 12.12 2.66
N ALA A 225 5.50 12.04 3.36
CA ALA A 225 4.37 12.95 3.21
C ALA A 225 4.00 13.64 4.53
N ASP A 226 3.83 14.96 4.51
CA ASP A 226 3.17 15.71 5.60
C ASP A 226 1.67 15.43 5.54
N VAL A 227 1.16 14.69 6.54
CA VAL A 227 -0.24 14.31 6.59
C VAL A 227 -1.07 15.24 7.47
N HIS A 228 -0.46 15.93 8.44
CA HIS A 228 -1.13 16.86 9.34
C HIS A 228 -0.17 17.85 10.02
N THR A 229 -0.61 19.11 10.21
CA THR A 229 0.15 20.11 10.99
C THR A 229 -0.59 20.50 12.27
N HIS A 230 0.04 20.32 13.43
CA HIS A 230 -0.44 20.81 14.73
C HIS A 230 0.33 22.05 15.17
N GLY A 231 -0.15 23.23 14.77
CA GLY A 231 0.55 24.50 14.97
C GLY A 231 0.75 24.90 16.43
N ALA A 232 -0.11 24.48 17.36
CA ALA A 232 0.01 24.86 18.78
C ALA A 232 1.23 24.23 19.47
N GLU A 233 1.64 23.03 19.03
CA GLU A 233 2.87 22.38 19.50
C GLU A 233 4.04 22.58 18.54
N GLY A 234 3.82 23.20 17.37
CA GLY A 234 4.87 23.42 16.37
C GLY A 234 5.42 22.12 15.77
N HIS A 235 4.56 21.11 15.62
CA HIS A 235 4.92 19.82 15.04
C HIS A 235 4.01 19.48 13.86
N VAL A 236 4.53 18.65 12.96
CA VAL A 236 3.80 17.98 11.90
C VAL A 236 3.71 16.49 12.23
N LEU A 237 2.73 15.81 11.64
CA LEU A 237 2.69 14.37 11.52
C LEU A 237 3.10 14.04 10.09
N GLU A 238 4.14 13.24 9.97
CA GLU A 238 4.68 12.77 8.70
C GLU A 238 4.54 11.25 8.63
N GLU A 239 4.28 10.77 7.42
CA GLU A 239 4.30 9.35 7.09
C GLU A 239 5.39 9.09 6.06
N GLY A 240 6.14 8.01 6.24
CA GLY A 240 7.24 7.63 5.37
C GLY A 240 7.11 6.21 4.85
N VAL A 241 7.53 6.00 3.61
CA VAL A 241 7.77 4.67 3.04
C VAL A 241 9.28 4.48 2.90
N GLY A 242 9.78 3.34 3.38
CA GLY A 242 11.21 3.03 3.40
C GLY A 242 11.67 2.09 2.28
N TYR A 243 12.82 1.46 2.51
CA TYR A 243 13.22 0.31 1.72
C TYR A 243 12.20 -0.83 1.87
N VAL A 244 12.08 -1.66 0.83
CA VAL A 244 11.21 -2.84 0.88
C VAL A 244 11.80 -3.88 1.83
N ASP A 245 10.94 -4.44 2.68
CA ASP A 245 11.30 -5.57 3.53
C ASP A 245 11.08 -6.88 2.77
N ALA A 246 11.63 -7.98 3.27
CA ALA A 246 11.38 -9.31 2.73
C ALA A 246 10.42 -10.09 3.64
N ILE A 247 9.37 -10.67 3.05
CA ILE A 247 8.51 -11.63 3.73
C ILE A 247 8.84 -13.06 3.32
N LEU A 248 8.70 -13.98 4.26
CA LEU A 248 8.83 -15.41 4.04
C LEU A 248 7.48 -16.09 4.28
N VAL A 249 6.94 -16.79 3.27
CA VAL A 249 5.58 -17.35 3.32
C VAL A 249 5.60 -18.82 2.96
N VAL A 250 4.87 -19.63 3.73
CA VAL A 250 4.61 -21.04 3.38
C VAL A 250 3.36 -21.10 2.50
N CYS A 251 3.57 -21.17 1.20
CA CYS A 251 2.50 -21.18 0.20
C CYS A 251 1.94 -22.60 -0.01
N PRO A 252 0.61 -22.76 -0.15
CA PRO A 252 0.02 -24.02 -0.53
C PRO A 252 0.40 -24.37 -1.97
N HIS A 253 0.51 -25.66 -2.27
CA HIS A 253 0.68 -26.16 -3.63
C HIS A 253 -0.43 -27.17 -3.92
N PRO A 254 -1.11 -27.11 -5.09
CA PRO A 254 -2.17 -28.06 -5.45
C PRO A 254 -1.70 -29.53 -5.46
N GLY A 255 -0.40 -29.77 -5.71
CA GLY A 255 0.25 -31.07 -5.56
C GLY A 255 0.48 -31.56 -4.13
N GLY A 256 -0.04 -30.87 -3.11
CA GLY A 256 -0.07 -31.28 -1.70
C GLY A 256 1.21 -31.05 -0.89
N LYS A 257 2.30 -30.58 -1.53
CA LYS A 257 3.54 -30.21 -0.83
C LYS A 257 3.69 -28.69 -0.80
N PRO A 258 3.52 -28.03 0.37
CA PRO A 258 3.72 -26.60 0.45
C PRO A 258 5.17 -26.24 0.09
N PHE A 259 5.37 -24.99 -0.34
CA PHE A 259 6.68 -24.45 -0.65
C PHE A 259 6.90 -23.12 0.04
N LEU A 260 8.16 -22.71 0.11
CA LEU A 260 8.55 -21.45 0.72
C LEU A 260 8.69 -20.40 -0.39
N ALA A 261 7.99 -19.27 -0.26
CA ALA A 261 8.13 -18.11 -1.12
C ALA A 261 8.78 -16.96 -0.35
N VAL A 262 9.57 -16.17 -1.07
CA VAL A 262 10.13 -14.90 -0.57
C VAL A 262 9.64 -13.80 -1.49
N GLY A 263 9.13 -12.71 -0.92
CA GLY A 263 8.64 -11.57 -1.68
C GLY A 263 8.94 -10.24 -1.00
N PRO A 264 8.91 -9.13 -1.74
CA PRO A 264 9.00 -7.80 -1.16
C PRO A 264 7.69 -7.44 -0.45
N VAL A 265 7.78 -6.73 0.67
CA VAL A 265 6.64 -6.09 1.32
C VAL A 265 6.96 -4.64 1.61
N PHE A 266 5.92 -3.80 1.60
CA PHE A 266 6.04 -2.40 1.94
C PHE A 266 6.46 -2.23 3.39
N SER A 267 7.02 -1.05 3.61
CA SER A 267 7.49 -0.67 4.91
C SER A 267 6.92 0.73 5.19
N TYR A 268 6.18 0.89 6.28
CA TYR A 268 5.53 2.15 6.65
C TYR A 268 6.07 2.73 7.97
N TYR A 269 6.14 4.05 8.03
CA TYR A 269 6.53 4.84 9.20
C TYR A 269 5.50 5.94 9.42
N GLU A 270 5.17 6.23 10.67
CA GLU A 270 4.30 7.33 11.07
C GLU A 270 4.91 7.99 12.31
N PHE A 271 5.23 9.28 12.23
CA PHE A 271 5.96 9.96 13.29
C PHE A 271 5.69 11.45 13.32
N LYS A 272 5.87 12.04 14.51
CA LYS A 272 5.79 13.49 14.69
C LYS A 272 7.17 14.08 14.43
N HIS A 273 7.20 15.17 13.68
CA HIS A 273 8.44 15.87 13.34
C HIS A 273 8.31 17.38 13.59
N PRO A 274 9.38 18.12 13.91
CA PRO A 274 9.29 19.56 14.10
C PRO A 274 8.78 20.27 12.83
N MET A 275 7.80 21.15 12.99
CA MET A 275 7.20 21.91 11.88
C MET A 275 8.23 22.78 11.14
N ALA A 276 9.27 23.24 11.84
CA ALA A 276 10.33 24.05 11.27
C ALA A 276 11.32 23.25 10.40
N ASP A 277 11.20 21.92 10.40
CA ASP A 277 12.15 20.99 9.77
C ASP A 277 11.42 19.89 8.97
N ARG A 278 10.27 20.21 8.34
CA ARG A 278 9.53 19.25 7.49
C ARG A 278 10.45 18.53 6.53
N LEU A 279 10.31 17.20 6.46
CA LEU A 279 11.20 16.38 5.67
C LEU A 279 10.88 16.53 4.17
N THR A 280 11.95 16.56 3.37
CA THR A 280 11.88 16.24 1.94
C THR A 280 12.22 14.77 1.74
N ASP A 281 11.91 14.22 0.57
CA ASP A 281 12.30 12.85 0.26
C ASP A 281 13.81 12.62 0.33
N GLU A 282 14.63 13.62 0.00
CA GLU A 282 16.08 13.54 0.16
C GLU A 282 16.48 13.42 1.64
N ALA A 283 15.92 14.27 2.50
CA ALA A 283 16.19 14.22 3.93
C ALA A 283 15.73 12.89 4.54
N TRP A 284 14.58 12.38 4.08
CA TRP A 284 14.07 11.08 4.48
C TRP A 284 14.98 9.92 4.06
N ARG A 285 15.47 9.94 2.82
CA ARG A 285 16.43 8.93 2.31
C ARG A 285 17.78 9.00 3.01
N ASP A 286 18.28 10.20 3.31
CA ASP A 286 19.51 10.39 4.08
C ASP A 286 19.35 9.81 5.50
N MET A 287 18.20 10.04 6.13
CA MET A 287 17.86 9.48 7.44
C MET A 287 17.77 7.95 7.41
N LEU A 288 17.14 7.37 6.39
CA LEU A 288 17.11 5.92 6.15
C LEU A 288 18.53 5.35 5.96
N ALA A 289 19.35 5.99 5.13
CA ALA A 289 20.72 5.56 4.85
C ALA A 289 21.65 5.65 6.07
N ALA A 290 21.41 6.62 6.95
CA ALA A 290 22.13 6.78 8.21
C ALA A 290 21.68 5.79 9.31
N GLY A 291 20.56 5.08 9.12
CA GLY A 291 19.95 4.25 10.16
C GLY A 291 19.33 5.07 11.29
N GLU A 292 18.92 6.30 10.99
CA GLU A 292 18.34 7.26 11.94
C GLU A 292 16.82 7.40 11.77
N ALA A 293 16.21 6.58 10.90
CA ALA A 293 14.77 6.58 10.70
C ALA A 293 14.04 6.25 12.01
N PRO A 294 12.86 6.85 12.28
CA PRO A 294 12.04 6.51 13.43
C PRO A 294 11.73 5.03 13.48
N GLU A 295 11.48 4.51 14.68
CA GLU A 295 11.05 3.13 14.82
C GLU A 295 9.71 2.88 14.12
N ARG A 296 9.52 1.65 13.63
CA ARG A 296 8.21 1.20 13.13
C ARG A 296 7.18 1.29 14.24
N ALA A 297 5.91 1.45 13.85
CA ALA A 297 4.83 1.49 14.81
C ALA A 297 4.83 0.21 15.69
N PRO A 298 4.62 0.32 17.01
CA PRO A 298 4.74 -0.82 17.93
C PRO A 298 3.91 -2.04 17.53
N TRP A 299 2.66 -1.82 17.07
CA TRP A 299 1.77 -2.88 16.60
C TRP A 299 2.34 -3.71 15.43
N TYR A 300 3.25 -3.14 14.62
CA TYR A 300 3.89 -3.81 13.49
C TYR A 300 5.25 -4.39 13.85
N GLN A 301 5.96 -3.87 14.85
CA GLN A 301 7.25 -4.42 15.27
C GLN A 301 7.14 -5.90 15.67
N GLU A 302 6.01 -6.31 16.24
CA GLU A 302 5.74 -7.69 16.65
C GLU A 302 5.77 -8.71 15.50
N VAL A 303 5.55 -8.27 14.26
CA VAL A 303 5.55 -9.13 13.08
C VAL A 303 6.87 -9.11 12.32
N ILE A 304 7.79 -8.20 12.67
CA ILE A 304 9.12 -8.13 12.08
C ILE A 304 10.03 -9.13 12.80
N ALA A 305 10.61 -10.06 12.06
CA ALA A 305 11.60 -10.97 12.61
C ALA A 305 12.89 -10.21 12.95
N SER A 306 13.34 -10.31 14.20
CA SER A 306 14.70 -9.90 14.57
C SER A 306 15.71 -10.85 13.92
N LEU A 307 16.56 -10.32 13.04
CA LEU A 307 17.70 -11.06 12.47
C LEU A 307 18.85 -11.21 13.46
#